data_AF-A0A3C0GJS3-F1
#
_entry.id   AF-A0A3C0GJS3-F1
#
_cell.length_a   1.000
_cell.length_b   1.000
_cell.length_c   1.000
_cell.angle_alpha   90.00
_cell.angle_beta   90.00
_cell.angle_gamma   90.00
#
_symmetry.space_group_name_H-M   'P 1'
#
loop_
_entity.id
_entity.type
_entity.pdbx_description
1 polymer ?
#
loop_
_entity_poly.entity_id
_entity_poly.type
_entity_poly.pdbx_seq_one_letter_code
_entity_poly.pdbx_strand_id
1 'polypeptide(L)'
;LALIDLPNVYIPPHEELKSTKADRIGTTPLQAAKELKNRTLNSSYGATFYPWVQTRDATNGQLVWVPPTVAMMGVLASSQATSEIWFAPAGFNRGGLTDGAAGIPITGITERLTSKDRDNLYESGINPIASFPSTGIVLFGQKTLQNSASALDRIN
;
A
#
# COMPACT_ATOMS: atom_id res chain seq x y z
N LEU A 1 12.49 -8.16 4.76
CA LEU A 1 11.95 -6.90 4.21
C LEU A 1 11.11 -6.23 5.29
N ALA A 2 11.40 -4.97 5.62
CA ALA A 2 10.61 -4.14 6.52
C ALA A 2 9.54 -3.40 5.72
N LEU A 3 8.29 -3.47 6.19
CA LEU A 3 7.19 -2.72 5.61
C LEU A 3 6.91 -1.51 6.51
N ILE A 4 6.85 -0.33 5.92
CA ILE A 4 6.77 0.93 6.65
C ILE A 4 5.51 1.66 6.21
N ASP A 5 4.66 1.98 7.18
CA ASP A 5 3.51 2.86 6.96
C ASP A 5 3.96 4.31 6.91
N LEU A 6 3.36 5.06 5.99
CA LEU A 6 3.58 6.49 5.86
C LEU A 6 2.79 7.23 6.96
N PRO A 7 3.38 8.24 7.62
CA PRO A 7 2.69 9.00 8.66
C PRO A 7 1.55 9.82 8.06
N ASN A 8 0.53 10.12 8.86
CA ASN A 8 -0.55 11.05 8.53
C ASN A 8 -1.34 10.75 7.24
N VAL A 9 -1.31 9.52 6.73
CA VAL A 9 -2.13 9.15 5.56
C VAL A 9 -3.62 9.09 5.93
N TYR A 10 -3.94 8.43 7.03
CA TYR A 10 -5.29 8.32 7.56
C TYR A 10 -5.27 8.39 9.09
N ILE A 11 -6.19 9.15 9.68
CA ILE A 11 -6.34 9.28 11.13
C ILE A 11 -7.50 8.39 11.60
N PRO A 12 -7.22 7.25 12.25
CA PRO A 12 -8.25 6.31 12.65
C PRO A 12 -9.13 6.84 13.80
N PRO A 13 -10.37 6.34 13.95
CA PRO A 13 -11.32 6.83 14.96
C PRO A 13 -10.84 6.77 16.41
N HIS A 14 -9.90 5.87 16.72
CA HIS A 14 -9.35 5.72 18.06
C HIS A 14 -8.19 6.67 18.37
N GLU A 15 -7.59 7.31 17.36
CA GLU A 15 -6.54 8.32 17.55
C GLU A 15 -7.14 9.72 17.70
N GLU A 16 -8.10 10.08 16.85
CA GLU A 16 -8.75 11.39 16.91
C GLU A 16 -10.21 11.33 16.42
N LEU A 17 -11.06 12.10 17.10
CA LEU A 17 -12.45 12.31 16.71
C LEU A 17 -12.53 13.28 15.53
N LYS A 18 -12.77 12.75 14.34
CA LYS A 18 -13.08 13.50 13.12
C LYS A 18 -14.49 13.19 12.63
N SER A 19 -15.22 14.22 12.20
CA SER A 19 -16.63 14.16 11.83
C SER A 19 -16.88 13.42 10.51
N THR A 20 -15.98 13.53 9.54
CA THR A 20 -16.11 12.87 8.24
C THR A 20 -14.88 12.04 7.88
N LYS A 21 -15.01 11.14 6.89
CA LYS A 21 -13.85 10.43 6.32
C LYS A 21 -12.86 11.41 5.68
N ALA A 22 -13.34 12.47 5.04
CA ALA A 22 -12.47 13.44 4.37
C ALA A 22 -11.54 14.13 5.38
N ASP A 23 -12.06 14.48 6.56
CA ASP A 23 -11.29 15.09 7.66
C ASP A 23 -10.25 14.15 8.29
N ARG A 24 -10.31 12.85 7.96
CA ARG A 24 -9.35 11.84 8.40
C ARG A 24 -8.21 11.64 7.40
N ILE A 25 -8.30 12.18 6.19
CA ILE A 25 -7.23 12.12 5.20
C ILE A 25 -6.25 13.26 5.51
N GLY A 26 -5.09 12.92 6.07
CA GLY A 26 -4.12 13.91 6.54
C GLY A 26 -3.10 14.36 5.50
N THR A 27 -3.08 13.73 4.32
CA THR A 27 -2.09 14.03 3.27
C THR A 27 -2.69 13.87 1.88
N THR A 28 -1.88 14.14 0.85
CA THR A 28 -2.19 13.85 -0.55
C THR A 28 -1.08 12.97 -1.12
N PRO A 29 -1.30 12.25 -2.24
CA PRO A 29 -0.24 11.43 -2.85
C PRO A 29 1.05 12.21 -3.12
N LEU A 30 0.93 13.45 -3.61
CA LEU A 30 2.08 14.33 -3.86
C LEU A 30 2.77 14.76 -2.55
N GLN A 31 1.99 15.05 -1.50
CA GLN A 31 2.56 15.47 -0.22
C GLN A 31 3.24 14.29 0.50
N ALA A 32 2.63 13.10 0.53
CA ALA A 32 3.23 11.88 1.05
C ALA A 32 4.56 11.55 0.33
N ALA A 33 4.59 11.69 -0.99
CA ALA A 33 5.81 11.54 -1.80
C ALA A 33 6.93 12.50 -1.40
N LYS A 34 6.60 13.79 -1.19
CA LYS A 34 7.57 14.81 -0.73
C LYS A 34 8.07 14.51 0.67
N GLU A 35 7.17 14.14 1.59
CA GLU A 35 7.53 13.84 2.97
C GLU A 35 8.43 12.61 3.09
N LEU A 36 8.18 11.55 2.31
CA LEU A 36 9.07 10.40 2.27
C LEU A 36 10.47 10.77 1.75
N LYS A 37 10.56 11.57 0.68
CA LYS A 37 11.84 12.06 0.15
C LYS A 37 12.61 12.88 1.20
N ASN A 38 11.92 13.73 1.96
CA ASN A 38 12.53 14.53 3.02
C ASN A 38 13.10 13.68 4.17
N ARG A 39 12.61 12.45 4.37
CA ARG A 39 13.15 11.52 5.37
C ARG A 39 14.47 10.86 4.95
N THR A 40 14.91 11.07 3.70
CA THR A 40 16.19 10.59 3.14
C THR A 40 16.47 9.10 3.40
N LEU A 41 15.40 8.29 3.44
CA LEU A 41 15.53 6.84 3.59
C LEU A 41 16.22 6.27 2.35
N ASN A 42 17.17 5.36 2.57
CA ASN A 42 17.86 4.65 1.51
C ASN A 42 18.18 3.23 1.98
N SER A 43 17.30 2.28 1.68
CA SER A 43 17.47 0.89 2.08
C SER A 43 16.76 -0.06 1.13
N SER A 44 17.49 -1.07 0.65
CA SER A 44 16.93 -2.20 -0.10
C SER A 44 16.04 -3.10 0.77
N TYR A 45 16.13 -2.97 2.10
CA TYR A 45 15.36 -3.79 3.03
C TYR A 45 14.07 -3.12 3.49
N GLY A 46 13.67 -1.97 2.93
CA GLY A 46 12.43 -1.28 3.28
C GLY A 46 11.50 -1.11 2.08
N ALA A 47 10.18 -1.17 2.30
CA ALA A 47 9.17 -0.81 1.30
C ALA A 47 8.00 -0.05 1.94
N THR A 48 7.42 0.88 1.20
CA THR A 48 6.24 1.67 1.63
C THR A 48 5.11 1.54 0.63
N PHE A 49 3.88 1.75 1.10
CA PHE A 49 2.67 1.51 0.32
C PHE A 49 1.65 2.61 0.59
N TYR A 50 0.80 2.90 -0.40
CA TYR A 50 -0.23 3.95 -0.30
C TYR A 50 -1.41 3.63 -1.21
N PRO A 51 -2.67 3.87 -0.80
CA PRO A 51 -3.11 4.44 0.48
C PRO A 51 -3.48 3.35 1.50
N TRP A 52 -4.14 3.73 2.60
CA TRP A 52 -4.76 2.79 3.55
C TRP A 52 -5.87 1.97 2.89
N VAL A 53 -6.10 0.78 3.43
CA VAL A 53 -7.07 -0.20 2.93
C VAL A 53 -8.17 -0.46 3.95
N GLN A 54 -9.33 -0.90 3.47
CA GLN A 54 -10.45 -1.31 4.32
C GLN A 54 -10.57 -2.82 4.34
N THR A 55 -10.73 -3.38 5.52
CA THR A 55 -11.04 -4.80 5.72
C THR A 55 -12.31 -4.97 6.53
N ARG A 56 -12.78 -6.22 6.64
CA ARG A 56 -13.93 -6.59 7.47
C ARG A 56 -13.45 -7.41 8.66
N ASP A 57 -13.76 -6.94 9.86
CA ASP A 57 -13.50 -7.67 11.10
C ASP A 57 -14.36 -8.94 11.14
N ALA A 58 -13.73 -10.09 11.32
CA ALA A 58 -14.39 -11.39 11.33
C ALA A 58 -15.30 -11.61 12.56
N THR A 59 -15.04 -10.89 13.67
CA THR A 59 -15.73 -11.09 14.94
C THR A 59 -17.07 -10.38 14.97
N ASN A 60 -17.10 -9.13 14.54
CA ASN A 60 -18.27 -8.25 14.63
C ASN A 60 -18.80 -7.81 13.25
N GLY A 61 -18.12 -8.17 12.16
CA GLY A 61 -18.52 -7.85 10.79
C GLY A 61 -18.33 -6.38 10.39
N GLN A 62 -17.75 -5.54 11.25
CA GLN A 62 -17.55 -4.11 11.00
C GLN A 62 -16.45 -3.89 9.95
N LEU A 63 -16.60 -2.82 9.18
CA LEU A 63 -15.56 -2.38 8.25
C LEU A 63 -14.54 -1.52 8.98
N VAL A 64 -13.27 -1.91 8.92
CA VAL A 64 -12.16 -1.26 9.63
C VAL A 64 -11.11 -0.79 8.63
N TRP A 65 -10.67 0.45 8.78
CA TRP A 65 -9.53 0.99 8.04
C TRP A 65 -8.24 0.55 8.72
N VAL A 66 -7.34 -0.05 7.95
CA VAL A 66 -6.05 -0.51 8.43
C VAL A 66 -4.92 0.08 7.59
N PRO A 67 -3.72 0.27 8.17
CA PRO A 67 -2.55 0.66 7.40
C PRO A 67 -2.26 -0.36 6.29
N PRO A 68 -1.71 0.07 5.15
CA PRO A 68 -1.49 -0.81 4.02
C PRO A 68 -0.56 -1.99 4.35
N THR A 69 0.41 -1.81 5.26
CA THR A 69 1.34 -2.89 5.69
C THR A 69 0.62 -4.16 6.11
N VAL A 70 -0.57 -4.06 6.71
CA VAL A 70 -1.40 -5.21 7.13
C VAL A 70 -1.76 -6.09 5.93
N ALA A 71 -2.23 -5.49 4.84
CA ALA A 71 -2.54 -6.24 3.62
C ALA A 71 -1.27 -6.70 2.90
N MET A 72 -0.20 -5.90 2.92
CA MET A 72 1.03 -6.21 2.19
C MET A 72 1.78 -7.41 2.77
N MET A 73 1.73 -7.63 4.09
CA MET A 73 2.26 -8.86 4.69
C MET A 73 1.60 -10.11 4.09
N GLY A 74 0.28 -10.07 3.89
CA GLY A 74 -0.46 -11.13 3.24
C GLY A 74 -0.07 -11.33 1.78
N VAL A 75 0.10 -10.23 1.02
CA VAL A 75 0.55 -10.30 -0.39
C VAL A 75 1.93 -10.94 -0.53
N LEU A 76 2.87 -10.58 0.34
CA LEU A 76 4.20 -11.20 0.32
C LEU A 76 4.12 -12.69 0.64
N ALA A 77 3.35 -13.08 1.66
CA ALA A 77 3.17 -14.47 2.04
C ALA A 77 2.47 -15.30 0.95
N SER A 78 1.41 -14.77 0.34
CA SER A 78 0.67 -15.47 -0.72
C SER A 78 1.50 -15.57 -2.01
N SER A 79 2.25 -14.53 -2.37
CA SER A 79 3.16 -14.57 -3.52
C SER A 79 4.27 -15.60 -3.31
N GLN A 80 4.87 -15.66 -2.12
CA GLN A 80 5.89 -16.66 -1.78
C GLN A 80 5.33 -18.09 -1.77
N ALA A 81 4.08 -18.28 -1.33
CA ALA A 81 3.44 -19.60 -1.30
C ALA A 81 3.06 -20.12 -2.70
N THR A 82 2.79 -19.22 -3.65
CA THR A 82 2.25 -19.55 -4.98
C THR A 82 3.26 -19.40 -6.12
N SER A 83 4.41 -18.78 -5.87
CA SER A 83 5.42 -18.53 -6.89
C SER A 83 6.83 -18.38 -6.32
N GLU A 84 7.80 -18.46 -7.22
CA GLU A 84 9.21 -18.28 -6.90
C GLU A 84 9.54 -16.84 -6.50
N ILE A 85 10.55 -16.68 -5.66
CA ILE A 85 10.91 -15.40 -5.01
C ILE A 85 11.26 -14.26 -5.99
N TRP A 86 11.69 -14.59 -7.22
CA TRP A 86 12.04 -13.60 -8.24
C TRP A 86 10.81 -13.08 -9.01
N PHE A 87 9.60 -13.56 -8.72
CA PHE A 87 8.38 -12.98 -9.25
C PHE A 87 7.89 -11.83 -8.37
N ALA A 88 7.53 -10.73 -9.04
CA ALA A 88 6.95 -9.56 -8.41
C ALA A 88 5.71 -9.91 -7.56
N PRO A 89 5.68 -9.58 -6.26
CA PRO A 89 4.49 -9.74 -5.42
C PRO A 89 3.50 -8.58 -5.65
N ALA A 90 3.23 -8.24 -6.92
CA ALA A 90 2.42 -7.10 -7.33
C ALA A 90 1.77 -7.35 -8.70
N GLY A 91 0.96 -6.39 -9.16
CA GLY A 91 0.26 -6.45 -10.43
C GLY A 91 -0.98 -7.36 -10.38
N PHE A 92 -1.63 -7.53 -11.52
CA PHE A 92 -2.94 -8.19 -11.59
C PHE A 92 -2.92 -9.67 -11.20
N ASN A 93 -1.79 -10.36 -11.36
CA ASN A 93 -1.71 -11.80 -11.10
C ASN A 93 -1.44 -12.14 -9.63
N ARG A 94 -0.76 -11.27 -8.89
CA ARG A 94 -0.26 -11.56 -7.52
C ARG A 94 -0.55 -10.46 -6.51
N GLY A 95 -0.87 -9.26 -6.96
CA GLY A 95 -1.22 -8.11 -6.14
C GLY A 95 -2.73 -7.86 -6.04
N GLY A 96 -3.58 -8.75 -6.55
CA GLY A 96 -5.05 -8.62 -6.50
C GLY A 96 -5.56 -8.74 -5.06
N LEU A 97 -5.68 -7.61 -4.36
CA LEU A 97 -6.13 -7.57 -2.96
C LEU A 97 -7.59 -8.00 -2.83
N THR A 98 -8.42 -7.65 -3.82
CA THR A 98 -9.82 -8.11 -3.88
C THR A 98 -9.92 -9.62 -4.14
N ASP A 99 -8.96 -10.19 -4.87
CA ASP A 99 -8.92 -11.62 -5.21
C ASP A 99 -8.29 -12.49 -4.10
N GLY A 100 -8.01 -11.90 -2.94
CA GLY A 100 -7.51 -12.62 -1.76
C GLY A 100 -5.99 -12.64 -1.61
N ALA A 101 -5.23 -11.91 -2.42
CA ALA A 101 -3.77 -11.84 -2.27
C ALA A 101 -3.34 -11.40 -0.86
N ALA A 102 -4.13 -10.56 -0.20
CA ALA A 102 -3.84 -10.10 1.16
C ALA A 102 -4.12 -11.15 2.27
N GLY A 103 -4.71 -12.30 1.95
CA GLY A 103 -5.12 -13.30 2.95
C GLY A 103 -6.26 -12.86 3.90
N ILE A 104 -6.67 -11.59 3.81
CA ILE A 104 -7.83 -10.99 4.49
C ILE A 104 -8.70 -10.29 3.44
N PRO A 105 -10.02 -10.16 3.66
CA PRO A 105 -10.88 -9.48 2.71
C PRO A 105 -10.54 -7.99 2.64
N ILE A 106 -10.19 -7.50 1.46
CA ILE A 106 -9.97 -6.06 1.20
C ILE A 106 -11.11 -5.52 0.37
N THR A 107 -11.89 -4.60 0.97
CA THR A 107 -13.14 -4.10 0.40
C THR A 107 -13.06 -2.65 -0.08
N GLY A 108 -12.01 -1.92 0.31
CA GLY A 108 -11.90 -0.49 0.01
C GLY A 108 -10.49 0.06 0.13
N ILE A 109 -10.31 1.28 -0.39
CA ILE A 109 -9.12 2.11 -0.23
C ILE A 109 -9.55 3.51 0.22
N THR A 110 -8.71 4.21 0.99
CA THR A 110 -9.09 5.53 1.49
C THR A 110 -9.20 6.54 0.35
N GLU A 111 -8.34 6.46 -0.66
CA GLU A 111 -8.27 7.38 -1.80
C GLU A 111 -8.15 6.62 -3.13
N ARG A 112 -8.85 7.09 -4.17
CA ARG A 112 -8.67 6.57 -5.54
C ARG A 112 -7.54 7.33 -6.23
N LEU A 113 -6.48 6.63 -6.60
CA LEU A 113 -5.31 7.24 -7.25
C LEU A 113 -5.54 7.45 -8.74
N THR A 114 -5.26 8.66 -9.23
CA THR A 114 -5.15 8.94 -10.67
C THR A 114 -3.85 8.38 -11.25
N SER A 115 -3.67 8.41 -12.58
CA SER A 115 -2.39 8.00 -13.17
C SER A 115 -1.23 8.86 -12.65
N LYS A 116 -1.43 10.17 -12.61
CA LYS A 116 -0.43 11.13 -12.14
C LYS A 116 -0.05 10.89 -10.67
N ASP A 117 -1.02 10.52 -9.83
CA ASP A 117 -0.74 10.20 -8.43
C ASP A 117 0.14 8.96 -8.30
N ARG A 118 -0.15 7.90 -9.08
CA ARG A 118 0.67 6.69 -9.09
C ARG A 118 2.10 6.99 -9.55
N ASP A 119 2.26 7.82 -10.58
CA ASP A 119 3.57 8.20 -11.09
C ASP A 119 4.37 8.96 -10.02
N ASN A 120 3.76 9.97 -9.38
CA ASN A 120 4.39 10.76 -8.30
C ASN A 120 4.82 9.89 -7.10
N LEU A 121 3.96 8.96 -6.67
CA LEU A 121 4.24 8.02 -5.60
C LEU A 121 5.39 7.08 -5.98
N TYR A 122 5.32 6.51 -7.19
CA TYR A 122 6.29 5.52 -7.64
C TYR A 122 7.68 6.11 -7.90
N GLU A 123 7.78 7.34 -8.40
CA GLU A 123 9.03 8.10 -8.51
C GLU A 123 9.68 8.40 -7.14
N SER A 124 8.90 8.29 -6.06
CA SER A 124 9.35 8.57 -4.70
C SER A 124 9.54 7.31 -3.85
N GLY A 125 9.47 6.12 -4.45
CA GLY A 125 9.67 4.84 -3.74
C GLY A 125 8.45 4.36 -2.95
N ILE A 126 7.26 4.92 -3.23
CA ILE A 126 6.00 4.50 -2.62
C ILE A 126 5.23 3.63 -3.62
N ASN A 127 4.83 2.44 -3.19
CA ASN A 127 4.10 1.49 -4.02
C ASN A 127 2.59 1.79 -3.99
N PRO A 128 1.97 2.17 -5.11
CA PRO A 128 0.56 2.53 -5.14
C PRO A 128 -0.35 1.29 -5.10
N ILE A 129 -1.42 1.37 -4.32
CA ILE A 129 -2.56 0.46 -4.31
C ILE A 129 -3.69 1.16 -5.07
N ALA A 130 -4.11 0.58 -6.19
CA ALA A 130 -5.04 1.20 -7.12
C ALA A 130 -6.32 0.39 -7.26
N SER A 131 -7.45 1.06 -7.52
CA SER A 131 -8.73 0.42 -7.81
C SER A 131 -9.04 0.51 -9.31
N PHE A 132 -9.23 -0.64 -9.94
CA PHE A 132 -9.58 -0.79 -11.34
C PHE A 132 -11.03 -1.30 -11.47
N PRO A 133 -11.87 -0.74 -12.37
CA PRO A 133 -13.29 -1.08 -12.45
C PRO A 133 -13.61 -2.56 -12.63
N SER A 134 -12.79 -3.30 -13.38
CA SER A 134 -13.01 -4.72 -13.70
C SER A 134 -12.19 -5.70 -12.86
N THR A 135 -11.17 -5.22 -12.15
CA THR A 135 -10.18 -6.08 -11.46
C THR A 135 -10.16 -5.85 -9.95
N GLY A 136 -10.87 -4.84 -9.45
CA GLY A 136 -10.89 -4.53 -8.04
C GLY A 136 -9.63 -3.78 -7.59
N ILE A 137 -9.22 -4.04 -6.34
CA ILE A 137 -8.11 -3.34 -5.69
C ILE A 137 -6.83 -4.16 -5.90
N VAL A 138 -5.80 -3.51 -6.43
CA VAL A 138 -4.55 -4.15 -6.86
C VAL A 138 -3.36 -3.36 -6.34
N LEU A 139 -2.39 -4.06 -5.76
CA LEU A 139 -1.06 -3.52 -5.51
C LEU A 139 -0.33 -3.34 -6.85
N PHE A 140 -0.01 -2.10 -7.20
CA PHE A 140 0.54 -1.70 -8.50
C PHE A 140 1.96 -1.14 -8.39
N GLY A 141 2.78 -1.67 -7.48
CA GLY A 141 4.19 -1.32 -7.33
C GLY A 141 4.96 -2.33 -6.50
N GLN A 142 6.28 -2.40 -6.70
CA GLN A 142 7.18 -3.33 -6.01
C GLN A 142 8.57 -2.74 -5.70
N LYS A 143 8.70 -1.41 -5.62
CA LYS A 143 9.95 -0.74 -5.28
C LYS A 143 10.31 -0.94 -3.81
N THR A 144 11.61 -1.02 -3.55
CA THR A 144 12.18 -0.81 -2.22
C THR A 144 12.42 0.69 -1.99
N LEU A 145 12.89 1.06 -0.79
CA LEU A 145 13.32 2.41 -0.45
C LEU A 145 14.73 2.73 -0.97
N GLN A 146 15.31 1.90 -1.83
CA GLN A 146 16.61 2.19 -2.41
C GLN A 146 16.48 3.28 -3.47
N ASN A 147 17.29 4.33 -3.33
CA ASN A 147 17.23 5.49 -4.23
C ASN A 147 17.97 5.27 -5.56
N SER A 148 19.01 4.44 -5.55
CA SER A 148 19.83 4.15 -6.73
C SER A 148 19.33 2.89 -7.42
N ALA A 149 19.25 2.92 -8.75
CA ALA A 149 18.89 1.74 -9.53
C ALA A 149 19.90 0.61 -9.31
N SER A 150 19.41 -0.57 -8.96
CA SER A 150 20.22 -1.78 -8.81
C SER A 150 19.33 -3.03 -8.82
N ALA A 151 19.92 -4.22 -8.78
CA ALA A 151 19.17 -5.46 -8.59
C ALA A 151 18.32 -5.50 -7.29
N LEU A 152 18.60 -4.64 -6.31
CA LEU A 152 17.92 -4.58 -5.01
C LEU A 152 16.92 -3.40 -4.89
N ASP A 153 16.64 -2.70 -6.00
CA ASP A 153 15.66 -1.60 -6.03
C ASP A 153 14.19 -2.07 -6.08
N ARG A 154 14.00 -3.39 -6.19
CA ARG A 154 12.70 -4.08 -6.18
C ARG A 154 12.66 -5.16 -5.12
N ILE A 155 11.43 -5.56 -4.78
CA ILE A 155 11.18 -6.57 -3.75
C ILE A 155 11.61 -7.98 -4.21
N ASN A 156 11.60 -8.24 -5.53
CA ASN A 156 11.90 -9.53 -6.13
C ASN A 156 13.36 -9.69 -6.59
#